data_AF-A0A4Q9HGU1-F1
#
_entry.id   AF-A0A4Q9HGU1-F1
#
_cell.length_a   1.000
_cell.length_b   1.000
_cell.length_c   1.000
_cell.angle_alpha   90.00
_cell.angle_beta   90.00
_cell.angle_gamma   90.00
#
_symmetry.space_group_name_H-M   'P 1'
#
loop_
_entity.id
_entity.type
_entity.pdbx_description
1 polymer ?
#
loop_
_entity_poly.entity_id
_entity_poly.type
_entity_poly.pdbx_seq_one_letter_code
_entity_poly.pdbx_strand_id
1 'polypeptide(L)'
;MKSAKSSALVFLIITSLSCLSIHALAQNKLTKLADVFENTDRLNGNDMIERLAAQRSAFNKNRSKNSLPKSEYIINRNNLTLISFNGLNYYVKNNRVTGIQGLNLSDEVLNQITDKLVLLDNIQFNQSERSNTEHFNKNVDFQKIRNIDRQFMLTLKMLSSTVRDIAALTKSENPSLTVETNVAKMRLPNIDKDAEKSNMQSLVLLSK
;
A
#
# COMPACT_ATOMS: atom_id res chain seq x y z
N MET A 1 65.19 43.44 -23.28
CA MET A 1 63.97 42.86 -23.88
C MET A 1 63.93 41.36 -23.61
N LYS A 2 62.83 40.87 -23.03
CA LYS A 2 62.23 39.51 -23.18
C LYS A 2 63.09 38.31 -22.72
N SER A 3 62.58 37.29 -22.03
CA SER A 3 61.22 36.87 -21.69
C SER A 3 61.29 35.82 -20.57
N ALA A 4 60.46 35.95 -19.54
CA ALA A 4 60.17 34.87 -18.60
C ALA A 4 58.66 34.79 -18.40
N LYS A 5 57.94 34.13 -19.33
CA LYS A 5 56.51 33.80 -19.17
C LYS A 5 56.16 32.59 -20.05
N SER A 6 56.32 31.37 -19.53
CA SER A 6 55.68 30.18 -20.15
C SER A 6 55.66 28.98 -19.19
N SER A 7 55.03 29.13 -18.03
CA SER A 7 54.78 27.96 -17.16
C SER A 7 53.45 28.02 -16.40
N ALA A 8 52.71 29.13 -16.46
CA ALA A 8 51.43 29.28 -15.76
C ALA A 8 50.20 28.77 -16.56
N LEU A 9 50.34 28.43 -17.85
CA LEU A 9 49.18 28.11 -18.70
C LEU A 9 48.75 26.63 -18.64
N VAL A 10 49.63 25.72 -18.20
CA VAL A 10 49.36 24.26 -18.25
C VAL A 10 48.50 23.79 -17.07
N PHE A 11 48.55 24.49 -15.92
CA PHE A 11 47.79 24.08 -14.72
C PHE A 11 46.29 24.42 -14.76
N LEU A 12 45.84 25.31 -15.65
CA LEU A 12 44.43 25.75 -15.73
C LEU A 12 43.53 24.83 -16.58
N ILE A 13 44.10 23.88 -17.33
CA ILE A 13 43.32 22.99 -18.22
C ILE A 13 42.93 21.68 -17.52
N ILE A 14 43.64 21.28 -16.46
CA ILE A 14 43.40 19.99 -15.78
C ILE A 14 42.23 20.08 -14.78
N THR A 15 41.91 21.26 -14.24
CA THR A 15 40.82 21.43 -13.26
C THR A 15 39.44 21.62 -13.87
N SER A 16 39.32 21.89 -15.18
CA SER A 16 38.02 22.09 -15.84
C SER A 16 37.41 20.81 -16.41
N LEU A 17 38.20 19.74 -16.64
CA LEU A 17 37.68 18.45 -17.12
C LEU A 17 37.12 17.56 -16.00
N SER A 18 37.50 17.75 -14.75
CA SER A 18 37.03 16.93 -13.62
C SER A 18 35.62 17.30 -13.13
N CYS A 19 35.07 18.46 -13.50
CA CYS A 19 33.69 18.84 -13.14
C CYS A 19 32.61 18.30 -14.11
N LEU A 20 32.99 17.89 -15.32
CA LEU A 20 32.04 17.37 -16.32
C LEU A 20 31.67 15.90 -16.06
N SER A 21 32.57 15.10 -15.50
CA SER A 21 32.33 13.68 -15.19
C SER A 21 31.37 13.47 -14.01
N ILE A 22 31.30 14.41 -13.07
CA ILE A 22 30.36 14.35 -11.92
C ILE A 22 28.91 14.56 -12.40
N HIS A 23 28.69 15.41 -13.40
CA HIS A 23 27.34 15.68 -13.93
C HIS A 23 26.76 14.47 -14.69
N ALA A 24 27.58 13.76 -15.47
CA ALA A 24 27.13 12.57 -16.21
C ALA A 24 26.76 11.39 -15.27
N LEU A 25 27.47 11.24 -14.15
CA LEU A 25 27.19 10.18 -13.17
C LEU A 25 25.95 10.50 -12.31
N ALA A 26 25.71 11.77 -12.00
CA ALA A 26 24.50 12.23 -11.32
C ALA A 26 23.25 12.11 -12.21
N GLN A 27 23.35 12.44 -13.50
CA GLN A 27 22.25 12.28 -14.46
C GLN A 27 21.87 10.81 -14.66
N ASN A 28 22.83 9.89 -14.83
CA ASN A 28 22.51 8.47 -14.97
C ASN A 28 21.80 7.87 -13.73
N LYS A 29 22.11 8.38 -12.53
CA LYS A 29 21.43 7.95 -11.29
C LYS A 29 20.00 8.50 -11.20
N LEU A 30 19.79 9.73 -11.64
CA LEU A 30 18.47 10.38 -11.67
C LEU A 30 17.54 9.76 -12.73
N THR A 31 18.09 9.44 -13.90
CA THR A 31 17.35 8.83 -15.02
C THR A 31 16.93 7.40 -14.69
N LYS A 32 17.79 6.62 -14.04
CA LYS A 32 17.46 5.25 -13.59
C LYS A 32 16.41 5.24 -12.47
N LEU A 33 16.30 6.31 -11.68
CA LEU A 33 15.25 6.48 -10.69
C LEU A 33 13.93 6.90 -11.36
N ALA A 34 13.96 7.83 -12.31
CA ALA A 34 12.78 8.24 -13.07
C ALA A 34 12.14 7.07 -13.85
N ASP A 35 12.95 6.21 -14.47
CA ASP A 35 12.52 5.06 -15.27
C ASP A 35 11.85 3.94 -14.42
N VAL A 36 12.25 3.80 -13.15
CA VAL A 36 11.59 2.91 -12.17
C VAL A 36 10.21 3.44 -11.77
N PHE A 37 10.02 4.76 -11.73
CA PHE A 37 8.76 5.40 -11.34
C PHE A 37 7.75 5.53 -12.49
N GLU A 38 8.18 5.49 -13.76
CA GLU A 38 7.29 5.53 -14.94
C GLU A 38 6.52 4.21 -15.16
N ASN A 39 7.06 3.08 -14.72
CA ASN A 39 6.41 1.74 -14.85
C ASN A 39 5.80 1.20 -13.54
N THR A 40 5.61 2.05 -12.53
CA THR A 40 5.00 1.63 -11.25
C THR A 40 3.48 1.73 -11.34
N ASP A 41 2.77 0.61 -11.14
CA ASP A 41 1.30 0.59 -11.08
C ASP A 41 0.79 1.60 -10.04
N ARG A 42 -0.20 2.42 -10.42
CA ARG A 42 -0.81 3.43 -9.54
C ARG A 42 -2.28 3.14 -9.32
N LEU A 43 -2.70 3.15 -8.06
CA LEU A 43 -4.07 2.85 -7.66
C LEU A 43 -4.58 3.89 -6.67
N ASN A 44 -5.86 4.25 -6.80
CA ASN A 44 -6.57 4.99 -5.76
C ASN A 44 -7.24 3.99 -4.81
N GLY A 45 -6.66 3.83 -3.62
CA GLY A 45 -7.16 2.91 -2.62
C GLY A 45 -8.52 3.31 -2.03
N ASN A 46 -8.83 4.61 -1.98
CA ASN A 46 -10.15 5.08 -1.56
C ASN A 46 -11.23 4.62 -2.54
N ASP A 47 -11.01 4.83 -3.84
CA ASP A 47 -11.95 4.41 -4.88
C ASP A 47 -12.10 2.89 -4.91
N MET A 48 -11.02 2.14 -4.65
CA MET A 48 -11.09 0.68 -4.53
C MET A 48 -12.01 0.23 -3.38
N ILE A 49 -11.90 0.84 -2.19
CA ILE A 49 -12.77 0.53 -1.05
C ILE A 49 -14.24 0.81 -1.42
N GLU A 50 -14.53 1.98 -1.99
CA GLU A 50 -15.88 2.36 -2.38
C GLU A 50 -16.45 1.45 -3.46
N ARG A 51 -15.65 1.13 -4.48
CA ARG A 51 -16.04 0.21 -5.55
C ARG A 51 -16.38 -1.17 -5.02
N LEU A 52 -15.55 -1.75 -4.15
CA LEU A 52 -15.79 -3.08 -3.58
C LEU A 52 -17.08 -3.10 -2.75
N ALA A 53 -17.32 -2.07 -1.94
CA ALA A 53 -18.56 -1.92 -1.18
C ALA A 53 -19.79 -1.75 -2.10
N ALA A 54 -19.67 -0.94 -3.16
CA ALA A 54 -20.73 -0.72 -4.12
C ALA A 54 -21.08 -1.98 -4.91
N GLN A 55 -20.07 -2.72 -5.39
CA GLN A 55 -20.24 -3.99 -6.11
C GLN A 55 -21.00 -5.00 -5.26
N ARG A 56 -20.60 -5.22 -4.01
CA ARG A 56 -21.31 -6.12 -3.09
C ARG A 56 -22.72 -5.63 -2.79
N SER A 57 -22.91 -4.34 -2.55
CA SER A 57 -24.24 -3.77 -2.27
C SER A 57 -25.20 -3.91 -3.45
N ALA A 58 -24.72 -3.68 -4.67
CA ALA A 58 -25.50 -3.85 -5.89
C ALA A 58 -25.90 -5.31 -6.13
N PHE A 59 -24.94 -6.23 -5.93
CA PHE A 59 -25.22 -7.66 -6.01
C PHE A 59 -26.28 -8.09 -4.99
N ASN A 60 -26.19 -7.62 -3.74
CA ASN A 60 -27.15 -7.97 -2.69
C ASN A 60 -28.57 -7.44 -2.94
N LYS A 61 -28.69 -6.29 -3.63
CA LYS A 61 -29.99 -5.73 -4.04
C LYS A 61 -30.62 -6.52 -5.18
N ASN A 62 -29.84 -6.86 -6.20
CA ASN A 62 -30.36 -7.43 -7.44
C ASN A 62 -30.39 -8.97 -7.43
N ARG A 63 -29.62 -9.62 -6.54
CA ARG A 63 -29.48 -11.08 -6.40
C ARG A 63 -29.23 -11.80 -7.74
N SER A 64 -28.51 -11.14 -8.66
CA SER A 64 -28.17 -11.71 -9.96
C SER A 64 -27.29 -12.94 -9.77
N LYS A 65 -27.81 -14.12 -10.09
CA LYS A 65 -27.02 -15.38 -10.00
C LYS A 65 -25.90 -15.46 -11.04
N ASN A 66 -25.91 -14.60 -12.06
CA ASN A 66 -25.02 -14.73 -13.22
C ASN A 66 -23.77 -13.86 -13.11
N SER A 67 -23.64 -13.03 -12.08
CA SER A 67 -22.52 -12.10 -11.94
C SER A 67 -22.16 -11.88 -10.47
N LEU A 68 -21.28 -12.73 -9.92
CA LEU A 68 -20.75 -12.54 -8.57
C LEU A 68 -19.89 -11.27 -8.52
N PRO A 69 -19.88 -10.56 -7.37
CA PRO A 69 -18.95 -9.47 -7.17
C PRO A 69 -17.52 -10.02 -7.16
N LYS A 70 -16.60 -9.31 -7.83
CA LYS A 70 -15.19 -9.67 -7.88
C LYS A 70 -14.54 -9.44 -6.51
N SER A 71 -13.95 -10.48 -5.93
CA SER A 71 -13.06 -10.34 -4.78
C SER A 71 -11.70 -9.87 -5.26
N GLU A 72 -11.15 -8.86 -4.61
CA GLU A 72 -9.89 -8.26 -5.03
C GLU A 72 -9.14 -7.73 -3.81
N TYR A 73 -7.83 -7.98 -3.78
CA TYR A 73 -6.93 -7.37 -2.80
C TYR A 73 -6.66 -5.91 -3.15
N ILE A 74 -6.51 -5.09 -2.11
CA ILE A 74 -6.11 -3.69 -2.24
C ILE A 74 -4.61 -3.56 -2.02
N ILE A 75 -4.11 -4.11 -0.90
CA ILE A 75 -2.75 -3.99 -0.37
C ILE A 75 -1.87 -5.19 -0.73
N ASN A 76 -2.42 -6.39 -0.85
CA ASN A 76 -1.65 -7.58 -1.24
C ASN A 76 -1.24 -7.46 -2.74
N ARG A 77 -0.03 -6.96 -2.98
CA ARG A 77 0.58 -6.68 -4.28
C ARG A 77 2.00 -7.24 -4.33
N ASN A 78 2.27 -8.05 -5.35
CA ASN A 78 3.60 -8.63 -5.57
C ASN A 78 4.57 -7.58 -6.14
N ASN A 79 4.16 -6.87 -7.20
CA ASN A 79 4.96 -5.84 -7.84
C ASN A 79 4.96 -4.55 -7.01
N LEU A 80 5.92 -3.66 -7.30
CA LEU A 80 5.90 -2.32 -6.73
C LEU A 80 4.64 -1.59 -7.23
N THR A 81 3.81 -1.14 -6.30
CA THR A 81 2.56 -0.44 -6.57
C THR A 81 2.47 0.78 -5.66
N LEU A 82 2.11 1.92 -6.22
CA LEU A 82 1.83 3.14 -5.49
C LEU A 82 0.33 3.22 -5.22
N ILE A 83 -0.06 3.14 -3.95
CA ILE A 83 -1.46 3.19 -3.55
C ILE A 83 -1.72 4.51 -2.82
N SER A 84 -2.62 5.32 -3.34
CA SER A 84 -3.05 6.57 -2.71
C SER A 84 -4.22 6.32 -1.76
N PHE A 85 -4.08 6.75 -0.51
CA PHE A 85 -5.17 6.85 0.47
C PHE A 85 -5.16 8.21 1.13
N ASN A 86 -6.28 8.94 1.06
CA ASN A 86 -6.47 10.22 1.76
C ASN A 86 -5.33 11.23 1.53
N GLY A 87 -4.76 11.24 0.31
CA GLY A 87 -3.66 12.13 -0.07
C GLY A 87 -2.27 11.64 0.34
N LEU A 88 -2.14 10.49 0.98
CA LEU A 88 -0.86 9.81 1.24
C LEU A 88 -0.62 8.72 0.21
N ASN A 89 0.61 8.66 -0.32
CA ASN A 89 1.03 7.62 -1.25
C ASN A 89 1.88 6.57 -0.55
N TYR A 90 1.43 5.32 -0.59
CA TYR A 90 2.08 4.17 0.02
C TYR A 90 2.82 3.37 -1.04
N TYR A 91 4.09 3.08 -0.80
CA TYR A 91 4.88 2.16 -1.63
C TYR A 91 4.65 0.74 -1.15
N VAL A 92 3.98 -0.07 -1.96
CA VAL A 92 3.67 -1.45 -1.61
C VAL A 92 4.40 -2.39 -2.55
N LYS A 93 5.10 -3.39 -2.01
CA LYS A 93 5.80 -4.42 -2.78
C LYS A 93 5.91 -5.70 -1.96
N ASN A 94 5.78 -6.86 -2.59
CA ASN A 94 5.82 -8.16 -1.92
C ASN A 94 4.90 -8.21 -0.69
N ASN A 95 3.69 -7.66 -0.82
CA ASN A 95 2.66 -7.62 0.21
C ASN A 95 3.05 -6.83 1.47
N ARG A 96 3.98 -5.87 1.33
CA ARG A 96 4.46 -5.05 2.43
C ARG A 96 4.46 -3.58 2.06
N VAL A 97 4.14 -2.72 3.03
CA VAL A 97 4.37 -1.29 2.93
C VAL A 97 5.86 -1.06 3.15
N THR A 98 6.54 -0.64 2.09
CA THR A 98 7.99 -0.38 2.07
C THR A 98 8.32 1.08 2.30
N GLY A 99 7.31 1.96 2.30
CA GLY A 99 7.46 3.38 2.60
C GLY A 99 6.16 4.14 2.41
N ILE A 100 6.12 5.36 2.92
CA ILE A 100 5.07 6.34 2.67
C ILE A 100 5.75 7.60 2.16
N GLN A 101 5.31 8.09 1.00
CA GLN A 101 5.94 9.24 0.36
C GLN A 101 5.92 10.47 1.29
N GLY A 102 7.09 11.08 1.48
CA GLY A 102 7.26 12.26 2.34
C GLY A 102 7.46 11.95 3.82
N LEU A 103 7.47 10.67 4.23
CA LEU A 103 7.76 10.26 5.61
C LEU A 103 9.07 9.47 5.66
N ASN A 104 9.84 9.70 6.72
CA ASN A 104 11.03 8.93 7.05
C ASN A 104 10.71 8.06 8.27
N LEU A 105 10.20 6.84 8.03
CA LEU A 105 9.74 5.91 9.06
C LEU A 105 10.72 4.75 9.21
N SER A 106 10.89 4.26 10.44
CA SER A 106 11.65 3.03 10.69
C SER A 106 10.94 1.80 10.12
N ASP A 107 11.71 0.74 9.86
CA ASP A 107 11.19 -0.55 9.40
C ASP A 107 10.18 -1.15 10.38
N GLU A 108 10.35 -0.91 11.69
CA GLU A 108 9.42 -1.37 12.72
C GLU A 108 8.04 -0.73 12.53
N VAL A 109 7.98 0.58 12.32
CA VAL A 109 6.72 1.30 12.08
C VAL A 109 6.08 0.85 10.77
N LEU A 110 6.89 0.69 9.71
CA LEU A 110 6.40 0.18 8.42
C LEU A 110 5.84 -1.24 8.53
N ASN A 111 6.43 -2.09 9.37
CA ASN A 111 5.89 -3.43 9.66
C ASN A 111 4.57 -3.34 10.42
N GLN A 112 4.46 -2.49 11.44
CA GLN A 112 3.19 -2.31 12.16
C GLN A 112 2.07 -1.79 11.25
N ILE A 113 2.38 -0.87 10.33
CA ILE A 113 1.43 -0.41 9.31
C ILE A 113 1.06 -1.56 8.39
N THR A 114 2.06 -2.30 7.90
CA THR A 114 1.85 -3.47 7.03
C THR A 114 0.91 -4.48 7.68
N ASP A 115 1.19 -4.89 8.92
CA ASP A 115 0.41 -5.90 9.64
C ASP A 115 -1.06 -5.49 9.75
N LYS A 116 -1.33 -4.23 10.10
CA LYS A 116 -2.70 -3.70 10.21
C LYS A 116 -3.41 -3.70 8.85
N LEU A 117 -2.76 -3.19 7.81
CA LEU A 117 -3.38 -3.03 6.49
C LEU A 117 -3.57 -4.36 5.76
N VAL A 118 -2.56 -5.23 5.79
CA VAL A 118 -2.60 -6.57 5.16
C VAL A 118 -3.60 -7.47 5.87
N LEU A 119 -3.69 -7.41 7.21
CA LEU A 119 -4.70 -8.17 7.95
C LEU A 119 -6.11 -7.81 7.48
N LEU A 120 -6.43 -6.51 7.44
CA LEU A 120 -7.73 -6.03 6.99
C LEU A 120 -8.02 -6.39 5.53
N ASP A 121 -7.02 -6.26 4.65
CA ASP A 121 -7.14 -6.61 3.24
C ASP A 121 -7.40 -8.12 3.03
N ASN A 122 -6.73 -8.97 3.82
CA ASN A 122 -6.98 -10.41 3.79
C ASN A 122 -8.38 -10.77 4.27
N ILE A 123 -8.86 -10.13 5.35
CA ILE A 123 -10.21 -10.40 5.86
C ILE A 123 -11.26 -9.99 4.84
N GLN A 124 -11.18 -8.79 4.27
CA GLN A 124 -12.20 -8.35 3.31
C GLN A 124 -12.23 -9.28 2.08
N PHE A 125 -11.06 -9.67 1.58
CA PHE A 125 -10.96 -10.60 0.46
C PHE A 125 -11.61 -11.95 0.80
N ASN A 126 -11.25 -12.53 1.93
CA ASN A 126 -11.75 -13.84 2.35
C ASN A 126 -13.25 -13.82 2.64
N GLN A 127 -13.79 -12.76 3.26
CA GLN A 127 -15.24 -12.64 3.44
C GLN A 127 -15.95 -12.51 2.09
N SER A 128 -15.33 -11.81 1.13
CA SER A 128 -15.89 -11.68 -0.21
C SER A 128 -15.99 -13.04 -0.93
N GLU A 129 -14.91 -13.83 -0.91
CA GLU A 129 -14.87 -15.17 -1.50
C GLU A 129 -15.82 -16.15 -0.80
N ARG A 130 -15.87 -16.10 0.53
CA ARG A 130 -16.80 -16.92 1.33
C ARG A 130 -18.24 -16.61 0.98
N SER A 131 -18.63 -15.34 0.93
CA SER A 131 -19.98 -14.93 0.55
C SER A 131 -20.35 -15.46 -0.84
N ASN A 132 -19.44 -15.30 -1.81
CA ASN A 132 -19.62 -15.80 -3.17
C ASN A 132 -19.81 -17.32 -3.22
N THR A 133 -19.04 -18.06 -2.44
CA THR A 133 -19.10 -19.54 -2.40
C THR A 133 -20.41 -20.04 -1.78
N GLU A 134 -20.90 -19.40 -0.71
CA GLU A 134 -22.14 -19.80 -0.03
C GLU A 134 -23.38 -19.70 -0.94
N HIS A 135 -23.35 -18.86 -1.98
CA HIS A 135 -24.43 -18.77 -2.97
C HIS A 135 -24.59 -20.02 -3.84
N PHE A 136 -23.57 -20.88 -3.93
CA PHE A 136 -23.61 -22.15 -4.67
C PHE A 136 -23.83 -23.37 -3.77
N ASN A 137 -23.97 -23.16 -2.46
CA ASN A 137 -24.21 -24.24 -1.53
C ASN A 137 -25.61 -24.85 -1.77
N LYS A 138 -25.74 -26.18 -1.73
CA LYS A 138 -27.04 -26.85 -1.97
C LYS A 138 -28.08 -26.47 -0.91
N ASN A 139 -27.63 -26.16 0.30
CA ASN A 139 -28.45 -25.69 1.41
C ASN A 139 -28.11 -24.23 1.73
N VAL A 140 -28.40 -23.31 0.81
CA VAL A 140 -28.08 -21.89 0.96
C VAL A 140 -28.68 -21.34 2.26
N ASP A 141 -27.82 -20.87 3.16
CA ASP A 141 -28.21 -20.12 4.35
C ASP A 141 -28.04 -18.61 4.10
N PHE A 142 -29.16 -17.95 3.79
CA PHE A 142 -29.18 -16.50 3.54
C PHE A 142 -28.81 -15.67 4.76
N GLN A 143 -29.05 -16.16 5.97
CA GLN A 143 -28.67 -15.45 7.19
C GLN A 143 -27.16 -15.49 7.38
N LYS A 144 -26.53 -16.64 7.10
CA LYS A 144 -25.07 -16.78 7.07
C LYS A 144 -24.44 -15.83 6.05
N ILE A 145 -24.95 -15.80 4.82
CA ILE A 145 -24.47 -14.89 3.75
C ILE A 145 -24.55 -13.43 4.23
N ARG A 146 -25.70 -13.02 4.78
CA ARG A 146 -25.90 -11.66 5.28
C ARG A 146 -24.91 -11.29 6.38
N ASN A 147 -24.56 -12.24 7.25
CA ASN A 147 -23.58 -12.01 8.30
C ASN A 147 -22.16 -11.86 7.73
N ILE A 148 -21.77 -12.71 6.77
CA ILE A 148 -20.50 -12.59 6.05
C ILE A 148 -20.40 -11.21 5.35
N ASP A 149 -21.46 -10.79 4.67
CA ASP A 149 -21.48 -9.49 3.98
C ASP A 149 -21.39 -8.30 4.94
N ARG A 150 -22.00 -8.40 6.13
CA ARG A 150 -21.82 -7.38 7.18
C ARG A 150 -20.37 -7.30 7.63
N GLN A 151 -19.72 -8.44 7.84
CA GLN A 151 -18.31 -8.48 8.22
C GLN A 151 -17.43 -7.88 7.13
N PHE A 152 -17.66 -8.24 5.86
CA PHE A 152 -17.00 -7.62 4.71
C PHE A 152 -17.09 -6.08 4.74
N MET A 153 -18.30 -5.53 4.91
CA MET A 153 -18.51 -4.08 4.96
C MET A 153 -17.85 -3.43 6.17
N LEU A 154 -17.86 -4.09 7.33
CA LEU A 154 -17.18 -3.61 8.53
C LEU A 154 -15.67 -3.59 8.34
N THR A 155 -15.08 -4.61 7.72
CA THR A 155 -13.65 -4.67 7.42
C THR A 155 -13.23 -3.56 6.47
N LEU A 156 -13.99 -3.30 5.41
CA LEU A 156 -13.73 -2.18 4.50
C LEU A 156 -13.79 -0.81 5.22
N LYS A 157 -14.75 -0.64 6.14
CA LYS A 157 -14.83 0.57 6.97
C LYS A 157 -13.63 0.69 7.92
N MET A 158 -13.21 -0.41 8.55
CA MET A 158 -12.02 -0.42 9.40
C MET A 158 -10.77 -0.04 8.61
N LEU A 159 -10.59 -0.61 7.41
CA LEU A 159 -9.48 -0.25 6.52
C LEU A 159 -9.48 1.24 6.20
N SER A 160 -10.62 1.78 5.77
CA SER A 160 -10.81 3.20 5.48
C SER A 160 -10.46 4.10 6.69
N SER A 161 -10.91 3.74 7.89
CA SER A 161 -10.59 4.48 9.11
C SER A 161 -9.12 4.38 9.48
N THR A 162 -8.50 3.19 9.38
CA THR A 162 -7.06 3.01 9.67
C THR A 162 -6.18 3.89 8.79
N VAL A 163 -6.42 3.92 7.48
CA VAL A 163 -5.64 4.78 6.57
C VAL A 163 -5.94 6.26 6.76
N ARG A 164 -7.15 6.62 7.24
CA ARG A 164 -7.50 8.00 7.60
C ARG A 164 -6.79 8.45 8.87
N ASP A 165 -6.71 7.57 9.87
CA ASP A 165 -6.03 7.85 11.14
C ASP A 165 -4.53 8.06 10.89
N ILE A 166 -3.89 7.21 10.06
CA ILE A 166 -2.49 7.42 9.65
C ILE A 166 -2.33 8.77 8.94
N ALA A 167 -3.23 9.12 8.01
CA ALA A 167 -3.20 10.41 7.33
C ALA A 167 -3.46 11.61 8.25
N ALA A 168 -4.16 11.43 9.38
CA ALA A 168 -4.32 12.47 10.38
C ALA A 168 -3.02 12.69 11.17
N LEU A 169 -2.28 11.61 11.47
CA LEU A 169 -0.99 11.70 12.18
C LEU A 169 0.08 12.46 11.38
N THR A 170 -0.04 12.54 10.06
CA THR A 170 0.92 13.28 9.21
C THR A 170 0.67 14.77 9.11
N LYS A 171 -0.41 15.30 9.72
CA LYS A 171 -0.75 16.74 9.68
C LYS A 171 -0.07 17.56 10.78
N SER A 172 0.85 16.97 11.54
CA SER A 172 1.60 17.64 12.60
C SER A 172 2.87 18.33 12.07
N GLU A 173 3.50 19.14 12.91
CA GLU A 173 4.77 19.83 12.58
C GLU A 173 5.92 18.85 12.28
N ASN A 174 5.92 17.67 12.93
CA ASN A 174 6.90 16.60 12.72
C ASN A 174 6.20 15.28 12.35
N PRO A 175 5.77 15.12 11.07
CA PRO A 175 4.96 13.98 10.63
C PRO A 175 5.59 12.62 10.92
N SER A 176 6.87 12.44 10.56
CA SER A 176 7.60 11.17 10.74
C SER A 176 7.61 10.73 12.21
N LEU A 177 8.04 11.62 13.11
CA LEU A 177 8.09 11.35 14.56
C LEU A 177 6.70 11.09 15.14
N THR A 178 5.69 11.83 14.67
CA THR A 178 4.31 11.68 15.15
C THR A 178 3.72 10.33 14.74
N VAL A 179 3.94 9.91 13.49
CA VAL A 179 3.52 8.58 13.03
C VAL A 179 4.24 7.50 13.80
N GLU A 180 5.56 7.59 13.94
CA GLU A 180 6.40 6.63 14.64
C GLU A 180 5.98 6.41 16.10
N THR A 181 5.64 7.48 16.81
CA THR A 181 5.25 7.42 18.22
C THR A 181 3.79 7.00 18.46
N ASN A 182 2.92 7.05 17.45
CA ASN A 182 1.48 6.84 17.61
C ASN A 182 0.91 5.64 16.86
N VAL A 183 1.56 5.15 15.79
CA VAL A 183 1.10 3.95 15.05
C VAL A 183 0.97 2.73 15.96
N ALA A 184 1.94 2.52 16.86
CA ALA A 184 1.89 1.43 17.85
C ALA A 184 0.67 1.53 18.79
N LYS A 185 0.22 2.76 19.07
CA LYS A 185 -0.93 3.05 19.94
C LYS A 185 -2.27 2.97 19.20
N MET A 186 -2.24 2.92 17.86
CA MET A 186 -3.46 2.74 17.08
C MET A 186 -4.08 1.40 17.44
N ARG A 187 -5.36 1.43 17.79
CA ARG A 187 -6.12 0.23 18.13
C ARG A 187 -5.96 -0.80 17.02
N LEU A 188 -5.71 -2.06 17.41
CA LEU A 188 -5.82 -3.15 16.47
C LEU A 188 -7.26 -3.21 15.97
N PRO A 189 -7.47 -3.54 14.69
CA PRO A 189 -8.82 -3.65 14.17
C PRO A 189 -9.59 -4.71 14.98
N ASN A 190 -10.75 -4.34 15.52
CA ASN A 190 -11.57 -5.25 16.32
C ASN A 190 -12.29 -6.22 15.38
N ILE A 191 -11.61 -7.32 15.07
CA ILE A 191 -12.07 -8.37 14.17
C ILE A 191 -12.64 -9.51 15.02
N ASP A 192 -13.81 -10.03 14.65
CA ASP A 192 -14.36 -11.23 15.29
C ASP A 192 -13.32 -12.37 15.27
N LYS A 193 -13.07 -13.01 16.42
CA LYS A 193 -12.02 -14.03 16.59
C LYS A 193 -12.14 -15.21 15.61
N ASP A 194 -13.34 -15.47 15.09
CA ASP A 194 -13.58 -16.51 14.09
C ASP A 194 -13.08 -16.14 12.68
N ALA A 195 -13.09 -14.83 12.34
CA ALA A 195 -12.48 -14.33 11.12
C ALA A 195 -10.94 -14.36 11.19
N GLU A 196 -10.38 -14.12 12.38
CA GLU A 196 -8.93 -14.17 12.63
C GLU A 196 -8.36 -15.60 12.53
N LYS A 197 -9.06 -16.61 13.10
CA LYS A 197 -8.65 -18.02 13.00
C LYS A 197 -8.63 -18.56 11.57
N SER A 198 -9.60 -18.17 10.74
CA SER A 198 -9.64 -18.55 9.32
C SER A 198 -8.45 -17.97 8.54
N ASN A 199 -7.97 -16.78 8.91
CA ASN A 199 -6.83 -16.14 8.27
C ASN A 199 -5.49 -16.77 8.66
N MET A 200 -5.29 -17.09 9.94
CA MET A 200 -4.06 -17.76 10.39
C MET A 200 -3.84 -19.09 9.68
N GLN A 201 -4.90 -19.84 9.38
CA GLN A 201 -4.81 -21.08 8.60
C GLN A 201 -4.41 -20.83 7.14
N SER A 202 -4.88 -19.74 6.52
CA SER A 202 -4.47 -19.37 5.15
C SER A 202 -3.03 -18.85 5.06
N LEU A 203 -2.54 -18.14 6.08
CA LEU A 203 -1.17 -17.62 6.14
C LEU A 203 -0.13 -18.74 6.27
N VAL A 204 -0.45 -19.83 6.99
CA VAL A 204 0.41 -21.03 7.11
C VAL A 204 0.50 -21.81 5.78
N LEU A 205 -0.45 -21.61 4.86
CA LEU A 205 -0.44 -22.23 3.53
C LEU A 205 0.34 -21.41 2.49
N LEU A 206 0.42 -20.08 2.67
CA LEU A 206 1.19 -19.18 1.80
C LEU A 206 2.69 -19.11 2.14
N SER A 207 3.10 -19.64 3.30
CA SER A 207 4.49 -19.68 3.74
C SER A 207 5.23 -20.98 3.40
N LYS A 208 4.66 -21.81 2.50
CA LYS A 208 5.30 -23.03 1.97
C LYS A 208 5.70 -22.87 0.51
#